data_AF-A0A1Q8UIM3-F1
#
_entry.id   AF-A0A1Q8UIM3-F1
#
_cell.length_a   1.000
_cell.length_b   1.000
_cell.length_c   1.000
_cell.angle_alpha   90.00
_cell.angle_beta   90.00
_cell.angle_gamma   90.00
#
_symmetry.space_group_name_H-M   'P 1'
#
loop_
_entity.id
_entity.type
_entity.pdbx_description
1 polymer ?
#
loop_
_entity_poly.entity_id
_entity_poly.type
_entity_poly.pdbx_seq_one_letter_code
_entity_poly.pdbx_strand_id
1 'polypeptide(L)'
;MGVGYAVLVRFYHAAGGQIGVAGEVSEQYVATLQMVSYLTGLVILVGAGACLVLTHRQFRVFPRWVPRVGGTEAPHGLVRAVVLAPALFGGTYAIGHWMTGTLTKILDLTGVITVEISEAWVTRDRVAGDLWEIFFYEPWFLAMGACLVLSGLQYARDSGVSRRAVRIVGTVMLVSALALFFYGTLLIVMGWEFAVI
;
A
#
# COMPACT_ATOMS: atom_id res chain seq x y z
N MET A 1 6.91 -14.90 -0.71
CA MET A 1 8.17 -14.40 -1.29
C MET A 1 8.03 -12.99 -1.88
N GLY A 2 6.94 -12.63 -2.57
CA GLY A 2 6.76 -11.31 -3.20
C GLY A 2 6.81 -10.07 -2.28
N VAL A 3 6.15 -10.08 -1.11
CA VAL A 3 6.20 -8.93 -0.17
C VAL A 3 7.63 -8.63 0.32
N GLY A 4 8.48 -9.65 0.42
CA GLY A 4 9.89 -9.46 0.79
C GLY A 4 10.66 -8.64 -0.24
N TYR A 5 10.41 -8.84 -1.54
CA TYR A 5 11.03 -8.06 -2.59
C TYR A 5 10.64 -6.58 -2.50
N ALA A 6 9.35 -6.28 -2.34
CA ALA A 6 8.86 -4.90 -2.20
C ALA A 6 9.51 -4.19 -1.01
N VAL A 7 9.56 -4.84 0.15
CA VAL A 7 10.25 -4.31 1.35
C VAL A 7 11.73 -4.05 1.06
N LEU A 8 12.42 -5.01 0.43
CA LEU A 8 13.84 -4.89 0.12
C LEU A 8 14.14 -3.75 -0.84
N VAL A 9 13.35 -3.60 -1.91
CA VAL A 9 13.51 -2.50 -2.87
C VAL A 9 13.32 -1.14 -2.19
N ARG A 10 12.35 -1.01 -1.28
CA ARG A 10 12.14 0.23 -0.53
C ARG A 10 13.27 0.59 0.41
N PHE A 11 13.78 -0.38 1.16
CA PHE A 11 14.93 -0.13 2.02
C PHE A 11 16.22 0.08 1.20
N TYR A 12 16.32 -0.52 0.02
CA TYR A 12 17.41 -0.27 -0.91
C TYR A 12 17.37 1.17 -1.47
N HIS A 13 16.22 1.66 -1.90
CA HIS A 13 16.03 3.06 -2.30
C HIS A 13 16.25 4.03 -1.14
N ALA A 14 15.81 3.69 0.07
CA ALA A 14 16.08 4.46 1.29
C ALA A 14 17.58 4.59 1.59
N ALA A 15 18.37 3.59 1.21
CA ALA A 15 19.83 3.60 1.33
C ALA A 15 20.55 4.28 0.15
N GLY A 16 19.82 4.92 -0.78
CA GLY A 16 20.37 5.60 -1.95
C GLY A 16 20.55 4.71 -3.19
N GLY A 17 20.03 3.48 -3.15
CA GLY A 17 20.04 2.57 -4.29
C GLY A 17 19.29 3.12 -5.51
N GLN A 18 19.74 2.76 -6.72
CA GLN A 18 19.27 3.34 -7.99
C GLN A 18 18.57 2.35 -8.94
N ILE A 19 18.36 1.09 -8.50
CA ILE A 19 17.67 0.07 -9.31
C ILE A 19 16.23 0.52 -9.54
N GLY A 20 15.83 0.65 -10.81
CA GLY A 20 14.48 1.08 -11.16
C GLY A 20 14.23 2.58 -11.08
N VAL A 21 15.26 3.38 -10.75
CA VAL A 21 15.19 4.84 -10.85
C VAL A 21 15.47 5.21 -12.30
N ALA A 22 14.48 5.76 -12.99
CA ALA A 22 14.55 5.98 -14.44
C ALA A 22 15.17 7.33 -14.82
N GLY A 23 16.09 7.85 -14.01
CA GLY A 23 16.69 9.16 -14.26
C GLY A 23 17.47 9.70 -13.07
N GLU A 24 17.81 10.97 -13.14
CA GLU A 24 18.52 11.69 -12.10
C GLU A 24 17.57 12.58 -11.31
N VAL A 25 17.54 12.37 -10.00
CA VAL A 25 16.74 13.17 -9.06
C VAL A 25 17.57 14.36 -8.60
N SER A 26 16.95 15.54 -8.55
CA SER A 26 17.65 16.75 -8.14
C SER A 26 18.10 16.66 -6.68
N GLU A 27 19.26 17.26 -6.38
CA GLU A 27 19.91 17.15 -5.06
C GLU A 27 18.98 17.55 -3.90
N GLN A 28 18.13 18.55 -4.13
CA GLN A 28 17.13 19.03 -3.17
C GLN A 28 16.10 17.95 -2.78
N TYR A 29 15.82 16.97 -3.65
CA TYR A 29 14.77 15.97 -3.46
C TYR A 29 15.31 14.57 -3.12
N VAL A 30 16.62 14.34 -3.18
CA VAL A 30 17.24 13.04 -2.84
C VAL A 30 16.87 12.59 -1.41
N ALA A 31 16.99 13.49 -0.42
CA ALA A 31 16.67 13.17 0.97
C ALA A 31 15.17 12.83 1.14
N THR A 32 14.30 13.55 0.42
CA THR A 32 12.85 13.30 0.41
C THR A 32 12.54 11.92 -0.16
N LEU A 33 13.15 11.56 -1.29
CA LEU A 33 13.00 10.25 -1.93
C LEU A 33 13.43 9.12 -0.99
N GLN A 34 14.57 9.26 -0.32
CA GLN A 34 15.06 8.27 0.64
C GLN A 34 14.10 8.12 1.84
N MET A 35 13.64 9.23 2.41
CA MET A 35 12.72 9.23 3.55
C MET A 35 11.38 8.59 3.19
N VAL A 36 10.78 8.99 2.07
CA VAL A 36 9.49 8.43 1.64
C VAL A 36 9.65 6.95 1.27
N SER A 37 10.79 6.53 0.70
CA SER A 37 11.10 5.12 0.49
C SER A 37 11.18 4.34 1.81
N TYR A 38 11.86 4.89 2.82
CA TYR A 38 11.97 4.28 4.14
C TYR A 38 10.59 4.12 4.81
N LEU A 39 9.80 5.20 4.86
CA LEU A 39 8.45 5.19 5.42
C LEU A 39 7.55 4.20 4.69
N THR A 40 7.64 4.15 3.36
CA THR A 40 6.90 3.17 2.55
C THR A 40 7.30 1.74 2.91
N GLY A 41 8.60 1.47 3.06
CA GLY A 41 9.11 0.17 3.52
C GLY A 41 8.56 -0.24 4.88
N LEU A 42 8.49 0.70 5.84
CA LEU A 42 7.91 0.47 7.16
C LEU A 42 6.41 0.15 7.08
N VAL A 43 5.64 0.92 6.30
CA VAL A 43 4.19 0.69 6.12
C VAL A 43 3.95 -0.70 5.53
N ILE A 44 4.73 -1.10 4.53
CA ILE A 44 4.66 -2.44 3.93
C ILE A 44 4.98 -3.51 4.98
N LEU A 45 6.03 -3.33 5.78
CA LEU A 45 6.41 -4.27 6.83
C LEU A 45 5.31 -4.42 7.90
N VAL A 46 4.74 -3.30 8.36
CA VAL A 46 3.62 -3.29 9.31
C VAL A 46 2.39 -3.98 8.72
N GLY A 47 2.08 -3.74 7.45
CA GLY A 47 0.99 -4.41 6.74
C GLY A 47 1.19 -5.93 6.67
N ALA A 48 2.41 -6.39 6.39
CA ALA A 48 2.74 -7.81 6.41
C ALA A 48 2.53 -8.42 7.81
N GLY A 49 2.96 -7.71 8.86
CA GLY A 49 2.71 -8.11 10.25
C GLY A 49 1.21 -8.19 10.59
N ALA A 50 0.41 -7.22 10.13
CA ALA A 50 -1.03 -7.23 10.32
C ALA A 50 -1.69 -8.45 9.65
N CYS A 51 -1.28 -8.79 8.43
CA CYS A 51 -1.74 -10.02 7.76
C CYS A 51 -1.44 -11.27 8.61
N LEU A 52 -0.24 -11.40 9.17
CA LEU A 52 0.13 -12.53 10.03
C LEU A 52 -0.75 -12.62 11.29
N VAL A 53 -0.99 -11.49 11.96
CA VAL A 53 -1.84 -11.43 13.16
C VAL A 53 -3.30 -11.78 12.84
N LEU A 54 -3.82 -11.32 11.70
CA LEU A 54 -5.20 -11.57 11.28
C LEU A 54 -5.41 -13.03 10.83
N THR A 55 -4.42 -13.63 10.18
CA THR A 55 -4.53 -14.99 9.60
C THR A 55 -4.14 -16.11 10.56
N HIS A 56 -3.13 -15.91 11.42
CA HIS A 56 -2.61 -16.97 12.27
C HIS A 56 -2.82 -16.68 13.77
N ARG A 57 -3.55 -17.59 14.42
CA ARG A 57 -3.86 -17.53 15.87
C ARG A 57 -2.63 -17.36 16.77
N GLN A 58 -1.51 -18.01 16.42
CA GLN A 58 -0.28 -17.98 17.23
C GLN A 58 0.27 -16.56 17.45
N PHE A 59 0.03 -15.64 16.51
CA PHE A 59 0.47 -14.24 16.63
C PHE A 59 -0.55 -13.35 17.36
N ARG A 60 -1.64 -13.93 17.86
CA ARG A 60 -2.65 -13.25 18.70
C ARG A 60 -2.52 -13.58 20.18
N VAL A 61 -1.55 -14.42 20.57
CA VAL A 61 -1.35 -14.85 21.95
C VAL A 61 -0.48 -13.83 22.67
N PHE A 62 -0.97 -13.28 23.79
CA PHE A 62 -0.17 -12.36 24.58
C PHE A 62 0.97 -13.09 25.31
N PRO A 63 2.16 -12.47 25.42
CA PRO A 63 3.19 -12.96 26.32
C PRO A 63 2.65 -13.09 27.75
N ARG A 64 3.15 -14.08 28.50
CA ARG A 64 2.64 -14.40 29.85
C ARG A 64 2.73 -13.24 30.85
N TRP A 65 3.55 -12.23 30.57
CA TRP A 65 3.78 -11.05 31.41
C TRP A 65 2.80 -9.88 31.17
N VAL A 66 1.97 -9.92 30.12
CA VAL A 66 0.94 -8.89 29.88
C VAL A 66 -0.30 -9.20 30.76
N PRO A 67 -0.80 -8.24 31.57
CA PRO A 67 -1.99 -8.44 32.39
C PRO A 67 -3.18 -8.90 31.55
N ARG A 68 -3.77 -10.03 31.93
CA ARG A 68 -4.83 -10.70 31.16
C ARG A 68 -6.20 -10.24 31.63
N VAL A 69 -7.03 -9.79 30.70
CA VAL A 69 -8.47 -9.62 30.93
C VAL A 69 -9.21 -10.56 29.97
N GLY A 70 -9.72 -11.69 30.46
CA GLY A 70 -10.64 -12.55 29.70
C GLY A 70 -10.06 -13.70 28.86
N GLY A 71 -8.78 -14.08 29.02
CA GLY A 71 -8.21 -15.27 28.34
C GLY A 71 -6.72 -15.19 28.00
N THR A 72 -6.24 -16.10 27.13
CA THR A 72 -4.85 -16.17 26.62
C THR A 72 -4.65 -15.47 25.27
N GLU A 73 -5.72 -15.31 24.48
CA GLU A 73 -5.70 -14.53 23.23
C GLU A 73 -5.92 -13.04 23.52
N ALA A 74 -5.41 -12.17 22.65
CA ALA A 74 -5.62 -10.74 22.75
C ALA A 74 -7.13 -10.40 22.69
N PRO A 75 -7.62 -9.42 23.50
CA PRO A 75 -9.02 -9.03 23.46
C PRO A 75 -9.43 -8.70 22.03
N HIS A 76 -10.50 -9.34 21.56
CA HIS A 76 -10.98 -9.15 20.19
C HIS A 76 -11.20 -7.67 19.84
N GLY A 77 -11.63 -6.84 20.81
CA GLY A 77 -11.76 -5.39 20.63
C GLY A 77 -10.45 -4.70 20.27
N LEU A 78 -9.34 -5.08 20.91
CA LEU A 78 -8.01 -4.53 20.63
C LEU A 78 -7.51 -4.96 19.24
N VAL A 79 -7.62 -6.25 18.91
CA VAL A 79 -7.24 -6.75 17.57
C VAL A 79 -8.09 -6.06 16.48
N ARG A 80 -9.38 -5.84 16.74
CA ARG A 80 -10.26 -5.12 15.82
C ARG A 80 -9.83 -3.66 15.62
N ALA A 81 -9.55 -2.94 16.71
CA ALA A 81 -9.23 -1.52 16.66
C ALA A 81 -7.83 -1.24 16.10
N VAL A 82 -6.82 -2.02 16.50
CA VAL A 82 -5.41 -1.74 16.23
C VAL A 82 -4.89 -2.48 14.99
N VAL A 83 -5.51 -3.60 14.62
CA VAL A 83 -5.02 -4.42 13.50
C VAL A 83 -6.03 -4.47 12.37
N LEU A 84 -7.27 -4.91 12.63
CA LEU A 84 -8.27 -5.09 11.58
C LEU A 84 -8.63 -3.78 10.89
N ALA A 85 -9.02 -2.74 11.64
CA ALA A 85 -9.44 -1.48 11.03
C ALA A 85 -8.32 -0.81 10.21
N PRO A 86 -7.08 -0.67 10.73
CA PRO A 86 -5.96 -0.20 9.92
C PRO A 86 -5.64 -1.10 8.72
N ALA A 87 -5.76 -2.43 8.84
CA ALA A 87 -5.53 -3.33 7.73
C ALA A 87 -6.56 -3.16 6.61
N LEU A 88 -7.85 -3.03 6.95
CA LEU A 88 -8.90 -2.80 5.95
C LEU A 88 -8.72 -1.44 5.28
N PHE A 89 -8.44 -0.38 6.06
CA PHE A 89 -8.20 0.96 5.52
C PHE A 89 -6.95 0.99 4.63
N GLY A 90 -5.81 0.57 5.15
CA GLY A 90 -4.54 0.53 4.43
C GLY A 90 -4.59 -0.38 3.20
N GLY A 91 -5.30 -1.51 3.29
CA GLY A 91 -5.48 -2.40 2.16
C GLY A 91 -6.32 -1.78 1.04
N THR A 92 -7.39 -1.06 1.41
CA THR A 92 -8.21 -0.30 0.45
C THR A 92 -7.42 0.80 -0.22
N TYR A 93 -6.66 1.56 0.57
CA TYR A 93 -5.77 2.61 0.07
C TYR A 93 -4.72 2.05 -0.89
N ALA A 94 -4.05 0.94 -0.54
CA ALA A 94 -3.04 0.32 -1.39
C ALA A 94 -3.60 -0.15 -2.73
N ILE A 95 -4.82 -0.69 -2.76
CA ILE A 95 -5.50 -1.03 -4.01
C ILE A 95 -5.80 0.23 -4.83
N GLY A 96 -6.34 1.28 -4.21
CA GLY A 96 -6.58 2.55 -4.89
C GLY A 96 -5.31 3.19 -5.44
N HIS A 97 -4.22 3.15 -4.68
CA HIS A 97 -2.89 3.61 -5.09
C HIS A 97 -2.39 2.85 -6.32
N TRP A 98 -2.43 1.51 -6.29
CA TRP A 98 -2.09 0.67 -7.44
C TRP A 98 -2.92 1.02 -8.68
N MET A 99 -4.24 1.17 -8.52
CA MET A 99 -5.14 1.52 -9.63
C MET A 99 -4.74 2.85 -10.24
N THR A 100 -4.54 3.89 -9.40
CA THR A 100 -4.11 5.21 -9.85
C THR A 100 -2.79 5.10 -10.58
N GLY A 101 -1.75 4.59 -9.92
CA GLY A 101 -0.41 4.57 -10.46
C GLY A 101 -0.23 3.69 -11.70
N THR A 102 -0.97 2.57 -11.81
CA THR A 102 -0.92 1.71 -13.00
C THR A 102 -1.72 2.31 -14.15
N LEU A 103 -2.98 2.72 -13.90
CA LEU A 103 -3.87 3.14 -14.98
C LEU A 103 -3.48 4.51 -15.53
N THR A 104 -3.05 5.46 -14.71
CA THR A 104 -2.61 6.77 -15.22
C THR A 104 -1.40 6.62 -16.12
N LYS A 105 -0.44 5.77 -15.76
CA LYS A 105 0.72 5.46 -16.61
C LYS A 105 0.36 4.76 -17.91
N ILE A 106 -0.60 3.83 -17.88
CA ILE A 106 -1.11 3.23 -19.13
C ILE A 106 -1.75 4.29 -20.02
N LEU A 107 -2.58 5.17 -19.44
CA LEU A 107 -3.23 6.27 -20.17
C LEU A 107 -2.18 7.24 -20.75
N ASP A 108 -1.11 7.45 -20.01
CA ASP A 108 -0.01 8.32 -20.41
C ASP A 108 0.84 7.72 -21.54
N LEU A 109 1.25 6.47 -21.39
CA LEU A 109 1.99 5.70 -22.42
C LEU A 109 1.19 5.53 -23.71
N THR A 110 -0.14 5.55 -23.63
CA THR A 110 -1.04 5.48 -24.80
C THR A 110 -1.42 6.85 -25.36
N GLY A 111 -0.93 7.95 -24.76
CA GLY A 111 -1.17 9.32 -25.20
C GLY A 111 -2.60 9.83 -24.95
N VAL A 112 -3.38 9.16 -24.09
CA VAL A 112 -4.73 9.59 -23.71
C VAL A 112 -4.68 10.77 -22.75
N ILE A 113 -3.70 10.79 -21.85
CA ILE A 113 -3.40 11.91 -20.97
C ILE A 113 -1.93 12.31 -21.12
N THR A 114 -1.55 13.44 -20.53
CA THR A 114 -0.15 13.82 -20.37
C THR A 114 0.10 14.12 -18.91
N VAL A 115 0.91 13.27 -18.27
CA VAL A 115 1.45 13.51 -16.92
C VAL A 115 2.68 14.41 -17.02
N GLU A 116 2.70 15.51 -16.28
CA GLU A 116 3.87 16.40 -16.28
C GLU A 116 5.03 15.77 -15.49
N ILE A 117 6.27 16.03 -15.93
CA ILE A 117 7.47 15.59 -15.20
C ILE A 117 7.67 16.58 -14.04
N SER A 118 7.56 16.07 -12.81
CA SER A 118 7.77 16.87 -11.60
C SER A 118 9.16 17.52 -11.58
N GLU A 119 9.25 18.70 -10.97
CA GLU A 119 10.49 19.43 -10.70
C GLU A 119 11.54 18.62 -9.90
N ALA A 120 11.14 17.50 -9.30
CA ALA A 120 12.05 16.58 -8.61
C ALA A 120 13.08 15.90 -9.55
N TRP A 121 12.84 15.86 -10.87
CA TRP A 121 13.71 15.18 -11.83
C TRP A 121 14.57 16.16 -12.63
N VAL A 122 15.88 15.94 -12.65
CA VAL A 122 16.82 16.62 -13.56
C VAL A 122 16.74 16.01 -14.95
N THR A 123 16.71 14.67 -15.00
CA THR A 123 16.46 13.89 -16.22
C THR A 123 15.54 12.72 -15.88
N ARG A 124 14.65 12.32 -16.80
CA ARG A 124 13.78 11.15 -16.63
C ARG A 124 13.49 10.48 -17.97
N ASP A 125 13.87 9.21 -18.10
CA ASP A 125 13.31 8.33 -19.12
C ASP A 125 11.91 7.91 -18.67
N ARG A 126 10.92 8.64 -19.16
CA ARG A 126 9.51 8.45 -18.82
C ARG A 126 9.02 7.05 -19.16
N VAL A 127 9.36 6.54 -20.34
CA VAL A 127 8.88 5.23 -20.80
C VAL A 127 9.48 4.12 -19.95
N ALA A 128 10.80 4.15 -19.71
CA ALA A 128 11.44 3.16 -18.87
C ALA A 128 10.91 3.21 -17.42
N GLY A 129 10.70 4.41 -16.87
CA GLY A 129 10.15 4.61 -15.53
C GLY A 129 8.73 4.08 -15.39
N ASP A 130 7.85 4.44 -16.32
CA ASP A 130 6.46 4.01 -16.27
C ASP A 130 6.32 2.49 -16.42
N LEU A 131 7.10 1.88 -17.31
CA LEU A 131 7.14 0.43 -17.46
C LEU A 131 7.70 -0.25 -16.20
N TRP A 132 8.75 0.30 -15.60
CA TRP A 132 9.29 -0.22 -14.34
C TRP A 132 8.22 -0.19 -13.25
N GLU A 133 7.51 0.94 -13.13
CA GLU A 133 6.48 1.08 -12.11
C GLU A 133 5.32 0.10 -12.33
N ILE A 134 4.80 0.00 -13.55
CA ILE A 134 3.70 -0.91 -13.91
C ILE A 134 4.05 -2.38 -13.65
N PHE A 135 5.27 -2.82 -14.00
CA PHE A 135 5.61 -4.24 -13.94
C PHE A 135 6.27 -4.67 -12.63
N PHE A 136 6.98 -3.77 -11.95
CA PHE A 136 7.83 -4.12 -10.82
C PHE A 136 7.53 -3.37 -9.54
N TYR A 137 6.70 -2.33 -9.53
CA TYR A 137 6.46 -1.53 -8.33
C TYR A 137 5.00 -1.57 -7.89
N GLU A 138 4.12 -1.10 -8.77
CA GLU A 138 2.69 -1.01 -8.53
C GLU A 138 2.05 -2.35 -8.16
N PRO A 139 2.39 -3.49 -8.82
CA PRO A 139 1.77 -4.79 -8.51
C PRO A 139 1.90 -5.21 -7.03
N TRP A 140 2.91 -4.70 -6.32
CA TRP A 140 3.08 -5.01 -4.90
C TRP A 140 2.04 -4.33 -4.02
N PHE A 141 1.60 -3.12 -4.36
CA PHE A 141 0.52 -2.44 -3.65
C PHE A 141 -0.80 -3.18 -3.83
N LEU A 142 -1.08 -3.69 -5.03
CA LEU A 142 -2.23 -4.57 -5.26
C LEU A 142 -2.14 -5.85 -4.41
N ALA A 143 -1.00 -6.54 -4.47
CA ALA A 143 -0.81 -7.80 -3.75
C ALA A 143 -0.94 -7.60 -2.22
N MET A 144 -0.30 -6.57 -1.68
CA MET A 144 -0.41 -6.20 -0.27
C MET A 144 -1.83 -5.81 0.11
N GLY A 145 -2.45 -4.95 -0.69
CA GLY A 145 -3.81 -4.48 -0.45
C GLY A 145 -4.80 -5.64 -0.42
N ALA A 146 -4.75 -6.51 -1.43
CA ALA A 146 -5.55 -7.73 -1.47
C ALA A 146 -5.31 -8.62 -0.26
N CYS A 147 -4.06 -8.85 0.15
CA CYS A 147 -3.74 -9.65 1.33
C CYS A 147 -4.34 -9.06 2.60
N LEU A 148 -4.22 -7.75 2.82
CA LEU A 148 -4.76 -7.05 3.99
C LEU A 148 -6.28 -7.13 4.04
N VAL A 149 -6.95 -6.83 2.92
CA VAL A 149 -8.41 -6.88 2.81
C VAL A 149 -8.91 -8.30 3.04
N LEU A 150 -8.35 -9.29 2.34
CA LEU A 150 -8.78 -10.69 2.46
C LEU A 150 -8.53 -11.24 3.86
N SER A 151 -7.38 -10.95 4.46
CA SER A 151 -7.06 -11.35 5.84
C SER A 151 -8.01 -10.73 6.84
N GLY A 152 -8.34 -9.44 6.67
CA GLY A 152 -9.27 -8.74 7.53
C GLY A 152 -10.71 -9.25 7.42
N LEU A 153 -11.21 -9.46 6.20
CA LEU A 153 -12.53 -10.02 5.97
C LEU A 153 -12.65 -11.47 6.48
N GLN A 154 -11.59 -12.27 6.30
CA GLN A 154 -11.53 -13.62 6.85
C GLN A 154 -11.56 -13.60 8.38
N TYR A 155 -10.72 -12.78 9.01
CA TYR A 155 -10.73 -12.62 10.47
C TYR A 155 -12.10 -12.16 11.00
N ALA A 156 -12.77 -11.24 10.32
CA ALA A 156 -14.12 -10.79 10.69
C ALA A 156 -15.13 -11.94 10.66
N ARG A 157 -15.11 -12.77 9.60
CA ARG A 157 -15.97 -13.97 9.50
C ARG A 157 -15.70 -14.95 10.62
N ASP A 158 -14.44 -15.26 10.88
CA ASP A 158 -14.03 -16.20 11.93
C ASP A 158 -14.37 -15.69 13.33
N SER A 159 -14.43 -14.36 13.49
CA SER A 159 -14.87 -13.68 14.73
C SER A 159 -16.39 -13.57 14.87
N GLY A 160 -17.17 -14.28 14.04
CA GLY A 160 -18.64 -14.33 14.13
C GLY A 160 -19.37 -13.13 13.52
N VAL A 161 -18.70 -12.27 12.74
CA VAL A 161 -19.38 -11.17 12.05
C VAL A 161 -20.30 -11.72 10.96
N SER A 162 -21.52 -11.20 10.88
CA SER A 162 -22.53 -11.69 9.94
C SER A 162 -22.08 -11.57 8.48
N ARG A 163 -22.49 -12.53 7.64
CA ARG A 163 -22.20 -12.50 6.18
C ARG A 163 -22.69 -11.20 5.52
N ARG A 164 -23.82 -10.65 5.98
CA ARG A 164 -24.36 -9.38 5.49
C ARG A 164 -23.41 -8.21 5.81
N ALA A 165 -22.93 -8.11 7.04
CA ALA A 165 -22.00 -7.05 7.43
C ALA A 165 -20.68 -7.15 6.65
N VAL A 166 -20.13 -8.36 6.48
CA VAL A 166 -18.90 -8.57 5.68
C VAL A 166 -19.10 -8.17 4.22
N ARG A 167 -20.28 -8.46 3.64
CA ARG A 167 -20.61 -8.01 2.27
C ARG A 167 -20.67 -6.49 2.18
N ILE A 168 -21.36 -5.83 3.11
CA ILE A 168 -21.46 -4.36 3.13
C ILE A 168 -20.07 -3.73 3.23
N VAL A 169 -19.24 -4.19 4.17
CA VAL A 169 -17.87 -3.69 4.32
C VAL A 169 -17.06 -3.91 3.04
N GLY A 170 -17.12 -5.11 2.45
CA GLY A 170 -16.44 -5.39 1.18
C GLY A 170 -16.89 -4.47 0.04
N THR A 171 -18.20 -4.19 -0.06
CA THR A 171 -18.74 -3.23 -1.04
C THR A 171 -18.25 -1.81 -0.77
N VAL A 172 -18.25 -1.36 0.48
CA VAL A 172 -17.73 -0.04 0.87
C VAL A 172 -16.27 0.08 0.47
N MET A 173 -15.44 -0.93 0.77
CA MET A 173 -14.02 -0.93 0.41
C MET A 173 -13.81 -0.86 -1.10
N LEU A 174 -14.59 -1.62 -1.89
CA LEU A 174 -14.52 -1.56 -3.35
C LEU A 174 -14.87 -0.17 -3.86
N VAL A 175 -15.98 0.41 -3.40
CA VAL A 175 -16.40 1.76 -3.79
C VAL A 175 -15.37 2.81 -3.36
N SER A 176 -14.81 2.68 -2.17
CA SER A 176 -13.74 3.58 -1.70
C SER A 176 -12.46 3.45 -2.51
N ALA A 177 -12.03 2.26 -2.90
CA ALA A 177 -10.88 2.07 -3.78
C ALA A 177 -11.11 2.71 -5.15
N LEU A 178 -12.30 2.53 -5.73
CA LEU A 178 -12.69 3.18 -6.99
C LEU A 178 -12.73 4.71 -6.85
N ALA A 179 -13.30 5.23 -5.76
CA ALA A 179 -13.35 6.66 -5.50
C ALA A 179 -11.94 7.26 -5.34
N LEU A 180 -11.04 6.59 -4.62
CA LEU A 180 -9.64 6.98 -4.50
C LEU A 180 -8.93 6.98 -5.86
N PHE A 181 -9.21 5.98 -6.70
CA PHE A 181 -8.69 5.93 -8.06
C PHE A 181 -9.14 7.13 -8.91
N PHE A 182 -10.45 7.41 -8.96
CA PHE A 182 -10.97 8.54 -9.72
C PHE A 182 -10.45 9.88 -9.19
N TYR A 183 -10.39 10.03 -7.86
CA TYR A 183 -9.84 11.22 -7.22
C TYR A 183 -8.35 11.41 -7.55
N GLY A 184 -7.53 10.38 -7.42
CA GLY A 184 -6.11 10.42 -7.75
C GLY A 184 -5.84 10.74 -9.22
N THR A 185 -6.62 10.11 -10.11
CA THR A 185 -6.54 10.38 -11.57
C THR A 185 -6.91 11.83 -11.88
N LEU A 186 -7.97 12.36 -11.27
CA LEU A 186 -8.40 13.74 -11.47
C LEU A 186 -7.30 14.73 -11.09
N LEU A 187 -6.65 14.50 -9.94
CA LEU A 187 -5.58 15.37 -9.45
C LEU A 187 -4.36 15.35 -10.39
N ILE A 188 -3.96 14.17 -10.87
CA ILE A 188 -2.89 14.04 -11.85
C ILE A 188 -3.22 14.81 -13.14
N VAL A 189 -4.45 14.69 -13.64
CA VAL A 189 -4.91 15.43 -14.84
C VAL A 189 -4.96 16.94 -14.59
N MET A 190 -5.25 17.37 -13.37
CA MET A 190 -5.24 18.78 -12.96
C MET A 190 -3.83 19.35 -12.74
N GLY A 191 -2.77 18.57 -13.00
CA GLY A 191 -1.39 19.01 -12.77
C GLY A 191 -1.04 19.15 -11.29
N TRP A 192 -1.80 18.52 -10.38
CA TRP A 192 -1.40 18.47 -8.98
C TRP A 192 -0.23 17.50 -8.86
N GLU A 193 0.95 18.06 -8.66
CA GLU A 193 2.14 17.30 -8.32
C GLU A 193 1.92 16.58 -6.99
N PHE A 194 1.65 15.29 -7.08
CA PHE A 194 2.08 14.42 -6.00
C PHE A 194 3.58 14.27 -6.15
N ALA A 195 4.33 14.47 -5.07
CA ALA A 195 5.69 13.98 -4.96
C ALA A 195 5.63 12.44 -5.03
N VAL A 196 5.48 11.90 -6.23
CA VAL A 196 5.43 10.47 -6.49
C VAL A 196 6.87 10.03 -6.71
N ILE A 197 7.31 9.12 -5.84
CA ILE A 197 8.42 8.20 -6.12
C ILE A 197 8.00 7.22 -7.19
#